data_AF-A0A8D2DBE8-F1
#
_entry.id   AF-A0A8D2DBE8-F1
#
_cell.length_a   1.000
_cell.length_b   1.000
_cell.length_c   1.000
_cell.angle_alpha   90.00
_cell.angle_beta   90.00
_cell.angle_gamma   90.00
#
_symmetry.space_group_name_H-M   'P 1'
#
loop_
_entity.id
_entity.type
_entity.pdbx_description
1 polymer ?
#
loop_
_entity_poly.entity_id
_entity_poly.type
_entity_poly.pdbx_seq_one_letter_code
_entity_poly.pdbx_strand_id
1 'polypeptide(L)'
;SSGSMCLLLSSPCPRCRRAGQGGRHYRAALCAELKQPLTIEEVARRPVRPHEVRVDVHFCGVNFADILVCRGQYQERPHLPFTPGEYGGLCDCGFKRNGVIGVSGFNGMAEECVTDQETLWQVPEKVSLQEAATLPVSYGTAILALEHRAQTKPGETVLVTAAAGATGLAVIDVATNVLQAKVNDAFLHVIQRKSTGKVLLSLK
;
A
#
# COMPACT_ATOMS: atom_id res chain seq x y z
N SER A 1 -17.03 -15.11 20.39
CA SER A 1 -17.42 -16.18 19.46
C SER A 1 -16.75 -15.91 18.14
N SER A 2 -15.57 -16.49 17.98
CA SER A 2 -14.74 -16.54 16.78
C SER A 2 -15.45 -17.35 15.69
N GLY A 3 -15.95 -16.67 14.67
CA GLY A 3 -16.57 -17.27 13.49
C GLY A 3 -15.74 -16.95 12.26
N SER A 4 -14.86 -17.88 11.88
CA SER A 4 -14.16 -17.93 10.60
C SER A 4 -15.13 -17.69 9.44
N MET A 5 -15.02 -16.54 8.77
CA MET A 5 -15.65 -16.32 7.47
C MET A 5 -14.63 -16.58 6.36
N CYS A 6 -14.02 -17.77 6.44
CA CYS A 6 -13.22 -18.37 5.39
C CYS A 6 -14.14 -19.36 4.67
N LEU A 7 -15.06 -18.88 3.83
CA LEU A 7 -15.95 -19.75 3.06
C LEU A 7 -16.37 -19.04 1.77
N LEU A 8 -16.06 -19.74 0.66
CA LEU A 8 -16.43 -19.50 -0.75
C LEU A 8 -15.30 -18.98 -1.66
N LEU A 9 -14.17 -19.70 -1.69
CA LEU A 9 -13.20 -19.70 -2.79
C LEU A 9 -13.43 -20.95 -3.66
N SER A 10 -14.42 -20.94 -4.55
CA SER A 10 -14.60 -22.07 -5.48
C SER A 10 -15.43 -21.68 -6.70
N SER A 11 -14.85 -20.87 -7.60
CA SER A 11 -15.08 -20.91 -9.06
C SER A 11 -14.27 -19.82 -9.76
N PRO A 12 -13.48 -20.12 -10.80
CA PRO A 12 -12.80 -19.09 -11.58
C PRO A 12 -13.83 -18.24 -12.36
N CYS A 13 -13.80 -16.93 -12.14
CA CYS A 13 -14.69 -15.95 -12.76
C CYS A 13 -14.55 -15.98 -14.31
N PRO A 14 -15.65 -15.90 -15.08
CA PRO A 14 -15.62 -15.92 -16.55
C PRO A 14 -14.81 -14.79 -17.20
N ARG A 15 -14.58 -13.67 -16.49
CA ARG A 15 -13.74 -12.55 -16.96
C ARG A 15 -12.24 -12.82 -16.83
N CYS A 16 -11.80 -13.54 -15.79
CA CYS A 16 -10.43 -14.10 -15.71
C CYS A 16 -10.11 -14.99 -16.92
N ARG A 17 -11.12 -15.73 -17.43
CA ARG A 17 -10.97 -16.57 -18.63
C ARG A 17 -10.77 -15.75 -19.92
N ARG A 18 -11.25 -14.50 -19.99
CA ARG A 18 -11.06 -13.62 -21.15
C ARG A 18 -9.76 -12.81 -21.08
N ALA A 19 -9.25 -12.51 -19.89
CA ALA A 19 -7.93 -11.88 -19.70
C ALA A 19 -6.75 -12.77 -20.20
N GLY A 20 -7.00 -14.06 -20.43
CA GLY A 20 -6.06 -14.98 -21.06
C GLY A 20 -5.96 -14.91 -22.59
N GLN A 21 -6.69 -14.01 -23.27
CA GLN A 21 -6.74 -13.98 -24.74
C GLN A 21 -6.25 -12.67 -25.40
N GLY A 22 -5.68 -11.74 -24.65
CA GLY A 22 -5.09 -10.51 -25.20
C GLY A 22 -3.76 -10.15 -24.54
N GLY A 23 -2.66 -10.30 -25.28
CA GLY A 23 -1.30 -9.86 -24.91
C GLY A 23 -0.53 -10.82 -24.01
N ARG A 24 0.63 -11.32 -24.47
CA ARG A 24 1.66 -11.96 -23.62
C ARG A 24 2.43 -10.94 -22.76
N HIS A 25 2.12 -9.66 -22.91
CA HIS A 25 2.85 -8.54 -22.34
C HIS A 25 1.88 -7.51 -21.71
N TYR A 26 2.39 -6.70 -20.79
CA TYR A 26 1.73 -5.55 -20.18
C TYR A 26 2.73 -4.41 -20.02
N ARG A 27 2.28 -3.16 -19.88
CA ARG A 27 3.17 -2.02 -19.67
C ARG A 27 3.50 -1.84 -18.20
N ALA A 28 4.75 -1.50 -17.91
CA ALA A 28 5.19 -1.13 -16.57
C ALA A 28 6.19 0.02 -16.61
N ALA A 29 6.24 0.79 -15.53
CA ALA A 29 7.30 1.76 -15.29
C ALA A 29 8.52 1.02 -14.72
N LEU A 30 9.64 1.00 -15.44
CA LEU A 30 10.87 0.33 -15.03
C LEU A 30 11.91 1.35 -14.59
N CYS A 31 12.53 1.06 -13.45
CA CYS A 31 13.84 1.59 -13.10
C CYS A 31 14.88 0.65 -13.71
N ALA A 32 15.37 1.01 -14.90
CA ALA A 32 16.45 0.29 -15.57
C ALA A 32 17.83 0.64 -15.01
N GLU A 33 17.99 1.89 -14.56
CA GLU A 33 19.20 2.40 -13.91
C GLU A 33 18.82 3.32 -12.76
N LEU A 34 19.60 3.29 -11.67
CA LEU A 34 19.38 4.16 -10.53
C LEU A 34 19.60 5.63 -10.90
N LYS A 35 18.84 6.53 -10.28
CA LYS A 35 18.88 7.99 -10.47
C LYS A 35 18.51 8.46 -11.88
N GLN A 36 18.02 7.56 -12.73
CA GLN A 36 17.42 7.89 -14.02
C GLN A 36 15.89 7.95 -13.92
N PRO A 37 15.22 8.66 -14.83
CA PRO A 37 13.76 8.59 -14.96
C PRO A 37 13.28 7.17 -15.23
N LEU A 38 12.07 6.85 -14.78
CA LEU A 38 11.42 5.58 -15.13
C LEU A 38 11.07 5.58 -16.62
N THR A 39 11.27 4.45 -17.29
CA THR A 39 10.81 4.22 -18.67
C THR A 39 9.59 3.32 -18.67
N ILE A 40 8.67 3.53 -19.62
CA ILE A 40 7.53 2.64 -19.80
C ILE A 40 7.94 1.55 -20.79
N GLU A 41 7.98 0.30 -20.34
CA GLU A 41 8.39 -0.85 -21.16
C GLU A 41 7.28 -1.90 -21.21
N GLU A 42 7.31 -2.75 -22.25
CA GLU A 42 6.48 -3.95 -22.33
C GLU A 42 7.14 -5.12 -21.61
N VAL A 43 6.48 -5.63 -20.57
CA VAL A 43 6.96 -6.73 -19.72
C VAL A 43 6.17 -8.00 -20.03
N ALA A 44 6.86 -9.12 -20.17
CA ALA A 44 6.23 -10.41 -20.40
C ALA A 44 5.48 -10.88 -19.14
N ARG A 45 4.27 -11.42 -19.34
CA ARG A 45 3.46 -12.00 -18.27
C ARG A 45 4.14 -13.24 -17.69
N ARG A 46 4.34 -13.26 -16.37
CA ARG A 46 4.80 -14.47 -15.65
C ARG A 46 3.61 -15.39 -15.32
N PRO A 47 3.79 -16.71 -15.17
CA PRO A 47 2.75 -17.59 -14.65
C PRO A 47 2.33 -17.22 -13.21
N VAL A 48 1.06 -17.48 -12.88
CA VAL A 48 0.49 -17.31 -11.53
C VAL A 48 0.58 -18.64 -10.78
N ARG A 49 1.13 -18.63 -9.56
CA ARG A 49 1.18 -19.81 -8.68
C ARG A 49 -0.15 -20.03 -7.95
N PRO A 50 -0.40 -21.21 -7.34
CA PRO A 50 -1.69 -21.50 -6.70
C PRO A 50 -2.15 -20.53 -5.59
N HIS A 51 -1.21 -19.97 -4.81
CA HIS A 51 -1.49 -18.96 -3.76
C HIS A 51 -1.56 -17.53 -4.31
N GLU A 52 -1.13 -17.34 -5.55
CA GLU A 52 -1.05 -16.03 -6.16
C GLU A 52 -2.32 -15.73 -6.95
N VAL A 53 -2.49 -14.45 -7.23
CA VAL A 53 -3.50 -13.90 -8.12
C VAL A 53 -2.91 -12.81 -8.97
N ARG A 54 -3.49 -12.66 -10.16
CA ARG A 54 -3.19 -11.57 -11.08
C ARG A 54 -4.19 -10.45 -10.87
N VAL A 55 -3.66 -9.26 -10.70
CA VAL A 55 -4.38 -8.03 -10.45
C VAL A 55 -4.20 -7.13 -11.67
N ASP A 56 -5.30 -6.69 -12.25
CA ASP A 56 -5.32 -5.60 -13.23
C ASP A 56 -5.22 -4.28 -12.46
N VAL A 57 -4.10 -3.59 -12.59
CA VAL A 57 -3.78 -2.42 -11.77
C VAL A 57 -4.29 -1.17 -12.49
N HIS A 58 -5.30 -0.53 -11.90
CA HIS A 58 -5.87 0.72 -12.40
C HIS A 58 -5.27 1.97 -11.72
N PHE A 59 -4.90 1.84 -10.44
CA PHE A 59 -4.33 2.90 -9.64
C PHE A 59 -3.17 2.34 -8.81
N CYS A 60 -2.15 3.15 -8.54
CA CYS A 60 -1.08 2.80 -7.61
C CYS A 60 -0.77 4.00 -6.72
N GLY A 61 -0.36 3.71 -5.48
CA GLY A 61 0.13 4.72 -4.58
C GLY A 61 1.57 5.07 -4.95
N VAL A 62 1.89 6.37 -4.96
CA VAL A 62 3.28 6.84 -5.11
C VAL A 62 3.75 7.33 -3.76
N ASN A 63 4.83 6.73 -3.27
CA ASN A 63 5.38 7.00 -1.95
C ASN A 63 6.78 7.59 -2.03
N PHE A 64 7.23 8.25 -0.97
CA PHE A 64 8.60 8.76 -0.90
C PHE A 64 9.65 7.63 -0.96
N ALA A 65 9.30 6.44 -0.45
CA ALA A 65 10.11 5.23 -0.56
C ALA A 65 10.46 4.90 -2.01
N ASP A 66 9.54 5.07 -2.97
CA ASP A 66 9.80 4.79 -4.39
C ASP A 66 10.94 5.65 -4.94
N ILE A 67 10.98 6.93 -4.54
CA ILE A 67 12.06 7.85 -4.91
C ILE A 67 13.39 7.39 -4.31
N LEU A 68 13.38 6.95 -3.05
CA LEU A 68 14.58 6.46 -2.38
C LEU A 68 15.10 5.16 -3.01
N VAL A 69 14.21 4.24 -3.37
CA VAL A 69 14.57 2.98 -4.05
C VAL A 69 15.20 3.29 -5.40
N CYS A 70 14.56 4.13 -6.23
CA CYS A 70 15.09 4.53 -7.53
C CYS A 70 16.42 5.29 -7.44
N ARG A 71 16.76 5.87 -6.28
CA ARG A 71 18.07 6.51 -6.02
C ARG A 71 19.12 5.57 -5.41
N GLY A 72 18.75 4.33 -5.07
CA GLY A 72 19.61 3.39 -4.35
C GLY A 72 19.83 3.75 -2.87
N GLN A 73 18.96 4.59 -2.32
CA GLN A 73 19.07 5.15 -0.96
C GLN A 73 18.12 4.47 0.03
N TYR A 74 17.25 3.58 -0.43
CA TYR A 74 16.36 2.81 0.44
C TYR A 74 17.07 1.61 1.10
N GLN A 75 16.46 1.09 2.17
CA GLN A 75 17.01 -0.05 2.91
C GLN A 75 16.99 -1.32 2.04
N GLU A 76 15.87 -1.55 1.36
CA GLU A 76 15.74 -2.62 0.38
C GLU A 76 16.22 -2.13 -0.99
N ARG A 77 17.02 -2.98 -1.65
CA ARG A 77 17.66 -2.66 -2.93
C ARG A 77 17.37 -3.77 -3.94
N PRO A 78 16.30 -3.65 -4.74
CA PRO A 78 15.98 -4.63 -5.76
C PRO A 78 17.07 -4.67 -6.84
N HIS A 79 17.19 -5.81 -7.52
CA HIS A 79 18.03 -5.93 -8.71
C HIS A 79 17.40 -5.14 -9.85
N LEU A 80 18.24 -4.42 -10.61
CA LEU A 80 17.82 -3.77 -11.84
C LEU A 80 17.63 -4.80 -12.97
N PRO A 81 16.67 -4.60 -13.89
CA PRO A 81 15.60 -3.60 -13.80
C PRO A 81 14.49 -4.05 -12.84
N PHE A 82 13.82 -3.09 -12.19
CA PHE A 82 12.65 -3.37 -11.35
C PHE A 82 11.53 -2.35 -11.59
N THR A 83 10.31 -2.72 -11.22
CA THR A 83 9.15 -1.81 -11.22
C THR A 83 8.87 -1.32 -9.79
N PRO A 84 8.98 -0.01 -9.52
CA PRO A 84 8.67 0.56 -8.21
C PRO A 84 7.16 0.56 -7.92
N GLY A 85 6.80 1.03 -6.74
CA GLY A 85 5.43 1.21 -6.29
C GLY A 85 4.84 -0.01 -5.62
N GLU A 86 3.97 0.30 -4.66
CA GLU A 86 2.97 -0.58 -4.10
C GLU A 86 1.63 -0.22 -4.77
N TYR A 87 0.76 -1.17 -5.08
CA TYR A 87 -0.45 -0.90 -5.89
C TYR A 87 -1.76 -1.03 -5.10
N GLY A 88 -2.71 -0.15 -5.43
CA GLY A 88 -4.13 -0.34 -5.14
C GLY A 88 -4.85 -0.78 -6.41
N GLY A 89 -4.76 -2.06 -6.72
CA GLY A 89 -5.19 -2.61 -8.00
C GLY A 89 -6.39 -3.54 -7.88
N LEU A 90 -7.15 -3.66 -8.96
CA LEU A 90 -8.31 -4.54 -9.06
C LEU A 90 -7.88 -5.99 -9.32
N CYS A 91 -8.15 -6.91 -8.40
CA CYS A 91 -8.03 -8.35 -8.62
C CYS A 91 -9.40 -8.85 -9.06
N ASP A 92 -9.53 -9.32 -10.30
CA ASP A 92 -10.70 -10.10 -10.69
C ASP A 92 -10.48 -11.54 -10.22
N CYS A 93 -10.75 -11.77 -8.94
CA CYS A 93 -10.46 -13.01 -8.25
C CYS A 93 -11.65 -13.39 -7.37
N GLY A 94 -12.86 -13.41 -7.93
CA GLY A 94 -14.09 -13.75 -7.18
C GLY A 94 -14.50 -12.72 -6.11
N PHE A 95 -13.77 -11.62 -5.95
CA PHE A 95 -14.20 -10.49 -5.14
C PHE A 95 -15.34 -9.76 -5.85
N LYS A 96 -16.40 -9.39 -5.11
CA LYS A 96 -17.55 -8.66 -5.63
C LYS A 96 -17.13 -7.36 -6.33
N ARG A 97 -18.05 -6.76 -7.10
CA ARG A 97 -17.97 -5.56 -7.97
C ARG A 97 -17.06 -4.37 -7.55
N ASN A 98 -16.59 -4.29 -6.31
CA ASN A 98 -15.93 -3.11 -5.75
C ASN A 98 -14.40 -3.21 -5.76
N GLY A 99 -13.84 -4.35 -6.18
CA GLY A 99 -12.41 -4.56 -6.33
C GLY A 99 -11.63 -4.74 -5.03
N VAL A 100 -10.31 -4.73 -5.14
CA VAL A 100 -9.40 -4.97 -4.00
C VAL A 100 -8.31 -3.91 -3.97
N ILE A 101 -7.56 -3.89 -2.86
CA ILE A 101 -6.31 -3.16 -2.68
C ILE A 101 -5.33 -4.08 -1.97
N GLY A 102 -4.03 -3.84 -2.10
CA GLY A 102 -3.01 -4.63 -1.44
C GLY A 102 -1.77 -3.81 -1.13
N VAL A 103 -0.84 -4.44 -0.42
CA VAL A 103 0.54 -3.94 -0.30
C VAL A 103 1.44 -5.01 -0.87
N SER A 104 2.23 -4.65 -1.87
CA SER A 104 3.27 -5.48 -2.48
C SER A 104 4.54 -4.68 -2.46
N GLY A 105 5.67 -5.27 -2.07
CA GLY A 105 6.93 -4.53 -1.95
C GLY A 105 7.39 -3.89 -3.27
N PHE A 106 7.11 -4.54 -4.41
CA PHE A 106 7.44 -4.02 -5.75
C PHE A 106 6.36 -4.40 -6.77
N ASN A 107 6.51 -3.89 -8.00
CA ASN A 107 5.66 -4.16 -9.16
C ASN A 107 4.28 -3.48 -9.14
N GLY A 108 4.14 -2.37 -8.41
CA GLY A 108 2.88 -1.64 -8.33
C GLY A 108 2.66 -0.59 -9.42
N MET A 109 3.72 -0.01 -9.98
CA MET A 109 3.64 0.89 -11.13
C MET A 109 3.62 0.12 -12.45
N ALA A 110 2.66 -0.78 -12.59
CA ALA A 110 2.43 -1.60 -13.76
C ALA A 110 0.93 -1.66 -14.09
N GLU A 111 0.58 -2.08 -15.30
CA GLU A 111 -0.81 -2.41 -15.65
C GLU A 111 -1.28 -3.73 -15.00
N GLU A 112 -0.32 -4.55 -14.56
CA GLU A 112 -0.57 -5.86 -13.99
C GLU A 112 0.39 -6.13 -12.83
N CYS A 113 -0.12 -6.76 -11.77
CA CYS A 113 0.71 -7.32 -10.72
C CYS A 113 0.28 -8.75 -10.36
N VAL A 114 1.23 -9.57 -9.92
CA VAL A 114 0.95 -10.91 -9.38
C VAL A 114 1.41 -10.95 -7.93
N THR A 115 0.47 -11.14 -7.00
CA THR A 115 0.68 -11.15 -5.54
C THR A 115 0.02 -12.35 -4.89
N ASP A 116 0.34 -12.59 -3.62
CA ASP A 116 -0.38 -13.53 -2.77
C ASP A 116 -1.82 -13.05 -2.48
N GLN A 117 -2.77 -13.98 -2.53
CA GLN A 117 -4.19 -13.71 -2.23
C GLN A 117 -4.42 -13.19 -0.81
N GLU A 118 -3.58 -13.56 0.15
CA GLU A 118 -3.70 -13.19 1.56
C GLU A 118 -3.31 -11.73 1.83
N THR A 119 -2.60 -11.08 0.90
CA THR A 119 -2.20 -9.66 1.03
C THR A 119 -3.21 -8.68 0.44
N LEU A 120 -4.37 -9.19 -0.01
CA LEU A 120 -5.42 -8.40 -0.64
C LEU A 120 -6.59 -8.16 0.31
N TRP A 121 -7.07 -6.92 0.33
CA TRP A 121 -8.26 -6.51 1.06
C TRP A 121 -9.34 -6.04 0.10
N GLN A 122 -10.57 -6.47 0.36
CA GLN A 122 -11.73 -6.03 -0.41
C GLN A 122 -12.03 -4.55 -0.13
N VAL A 123 -12.26 -3.77 -1.19
CA VAL A 123 -12.65 -2.37 -1.06
C VAL A 123 -14.14 -2.26 -0.69
N PRO A 124 -14.50 -1.48 0.36
CA PRO A 124 -15.90 -1.24 0.71
C PRO A 124 -16.66 -0.56 -0.42
N GLU A 125 -17.94 -0.88 -0.60
CA GLU A 125 -18.74 -0.39 -1.76
C GLU A 125 -18.85 1.15 -1.84
N LYS A 126 -18.65 1.83 -0.70
CA LYS A 126 -18.77 3.28 -0.58
C LYS A 126 -17.45 4.02 -0.81
N VAL A 127 -16.35 3.32 -1.07
CA VAL A 127 -15.02 3.90 -1.28
C VAL A 127 -14.62 3.67 -2.73
N SER A 128 -14.20 4.72 -3.44
CA SER A 128 -13.72 4.56 -4.80
C SER A 128 -12.38 3.81 -4.82
N LEU A 129 -12.10 3.07 -5.91
CA LEU A 129 -10.80 2.40 -6.06
C LEU A 129 -9.62 3.37 -6.03
N GLN A 130 -9.81 4.58 -6.57
CA GLN A 130 -8.78 5.61 -6.57
C GLN A 130 -8.44 6.06 -5.14
N GLU A 131 -9.44 6.35 -4.32
CA GLU A 131 -9.22 6.70 -2.90
C GLU A 131 -8.61 5.52 -2.15
N ALA A 132 -9.18 4.32 -2.34
CA ALA A 132 -8.73 3.10 -1.69
C ALA A 132 -7.25 2.81 -1.97
N ALA A 133 -6.75 3.07 -3.18
CA ALA A 133 -5.35 2.84 -3.55
C ALA A 133 -4.34 3.68 -2.77
N THR A 134 -4.77 4.79 -2.17
CA THR A 134 -3.89 5.68 -1.39
C THR A 134 -3.77 5.27 0.08
N LEU A 135 -4.65 4.39 0.56
CA LEU A 135 -4.79 4.10 1.98
C LEU A 135 -3.75 3.11 2.54
N PRO A 136 -3.42 1.97 1.90
CA PRO A 136 -2.73 0.88 2.57
C PRO A 136 -1.39 1.28 3.20
N VAL A 137 -0.58 2.02 2.46
CA VAL A 137 0.77 2.43 2.92
C VAL A 137 0.66 3.46 4.03
N SER A 138 -0.09 4.55 3.80
CA SER A 138 -0.18 5.66 4.74
C SER A 138 -0.93 5.28 6.02
N TYR A 139 -2.12 4.68 5.91
CA TYR A 139 -2.91 4.28 7.08
C TYR A 139 -2.34 3.04 7.77
N GLY A 140 -1.82 2.06 7.02
CA GLY A 140 -1.13 0.92 7.61
C GLY A 140 0.09 1.36 8.43
N THR A 141 0.88 2.30 7.90
CA THR A 141 2.00 2.89 8.64
C THR A 141 1.53 3.68 9.86
N ALA A 142 0.46 4.46 9.73
CA ALA A 142 -0.09 5.25 10.84
C ALA A 142 -0.56 4.35 12.01
N ILE A 143 -1.32 3.29 11.70
CA ILE A 143 -1.80 2.32 12.69
C ILE A 143 -0.63 1.58 13.34
N LEU A 144 0.33 1.11 12.55
CA LEU A 144 1.55 0.49 13.08
C LEU A 144 2.30 1.43 14.03
N ALA A 145 2.45 2.69 13.65
CA ALA A 145 3.15 3.69 14.45
C ALA A 145 2.42 4.02 15.76
N LEU A 146 1.10 4.26 15.69
CA LEU A 146 0.31 4.71 16.83
C LEU A 146 -0.07 3.56 17.78
N GLU A 147 -0.63 2.48 17.26
CA GLU A 147 -1.19 1.41 18.08
C GLU A 147 -0.12 0.41 18.53
N HIS A 148 0.77 0.01 17.62
CA HIS A 148 1.73 -1.05 17.91
C HIS A 148 3.05 -0.52 18.48
N ARG A 149 3.59 0.58 17.91
CA ARG A 149 4.89 1.13 18.35
C ARG A 149 4.75 2.09 19.52
N ALA A 150 3.88 3.09 19.41
CA ALA A 150 3.68 4.10 20.45
C ALA A 150 2.69 3.65 21.54
N GLN A 151 1.75 2.76 21.19
CA GLN A 151 0.66 2.32 22.06
C GLN A 151 -0.16 3.49 22.61
N THR A 152 -0.38 4.51 21.77
CA THR A 152 -1.03 5.78 22.11
C THR A 152 -2.37 5.55 22.79
N LYS A 153 -2.63 6.31 23.85
CA LYS A 153 -3.87 6.25 24.63
C LYS A 153 -4.77 7.46 24.38
N PRO A 154 -6.09 7.32 24.57
CA PRO A 154 -7.02 8.45 24.52
C PRO A 154 -6.55 9.61 25.40
N GLY A 155 -6.64 10.83 24.87
CA GLY A 155 -6.24 12.06 25.54
C GLY A 155 -4.73 12.38 25.55
N GLU A 156 -3.86 11.44 25.17
CA GLU A 156 -2.42 11.72 25.00
C GLU A 156 -2.18 12.67 23.82
N THR A 157 -1.06 13.39 23.83
CA THR A 157 -0.70 14.28 22.73
C THR A 157 0.26 13.60 21.76
N VAL A 158 -0.13 13.54 20.49
CA VAL A 158 0.69 13.08 19.37
C VAL A 158 1.26 14.29 18.64
N LEU A 159 2.59 14.32 18.52
CA LEU A 159 3.31 15.27 17.68
C LEU A 159 3.66 14.59 16.35
N VAL A 160 3.17 15.17 15.25
CA VAL A 160 3.34 14.65 13.89
C VAL A 160 4.31 15.51 13.10
N THR A 161 5.43 14.93 12.68
CA THR A 161 6.36 15.58 11.74
C THR A 161 5.91 15.36 10.30
N ALA A 162 6.15 16.33 9.42
CA ALA A 162 5.71 16.27 8.02
C ALA A 162 4.19 16.02 7.88
N ALA A 163 3.41 16.67 8.74
CA ALA A 163 1.95 16.56 8.85
C ALA A 163 1.20 16.70 7.52
N ALA A 164 1.72 17.50 6.58
CA ALA A 164 1.10 17.72 5.27
C ALA A 164 1.30 16.55 4.26
N GLY A 165 2.15 15.58 4.55
CA GLY A 165 2.34 14.39 3.69
C GLY A 165 1.24 13.35 3.92
N ALA A 166 1.04 12.44 2.95
CA ALA A 166 -0.03 11.42 3.02
C ALA A 166 -0.02 10.60 4.32
N THR A 167 1.16 10.13 4.74
CA THR A 167 1.31 9.41 6.02
C THR A 167 1.14 10.31 7.23
N GLY A 168 1.54 11.58 7.15
CA GLY A 168 1.32 12.56 8.21
C GLY A 168 -0.18 12.80 8.44
N LEU A 169 -0.91 13.05 7.37
CA LEU A 169 -2.37 13.21 7.39
C LEU A 169 -3.07 11.95 7.91
N ALA A 170 -2.62 10.77 7.50
CA ALA A 170 -3.17 9.50 8.02
C ALA A 170 -2.92 9.33 9.53
N VAL A 171 -1.74 9.72 10.03
CA VAL A 171 -1.47 9.72 11.48
C VAL A 171 -2.39 10.69 12.23
N ILE A 172 -2.60 11.90 11.70
CA ILE A 172 -3.51 12.89 12.30
C ILE A 172 -4.93 12.36 12.36
N ASP A 173 -5.39 11.76 11.27
CA ASP A 173 -6.73 11.18 11.16
C ASP A 173 -6.93 10.04 12.17
N VAL A 174 -6.03 9.04 12.17
CA VAL A 174 -6.11 7.90 13.10
C VAL A 174 -5.98 8.35 14.55
N ALA A 175 -5.04 9.24 14.87
CA ALA A 175 -4.87 9.74 16.23
C ALA A 175 -6.13 10.45 16.74
N THR A 176 -6.73 11.31 15.93
CA THR A 176 -7.89 12.11 16.33
C THR A 176 -9.17 11.29 16.33
N ASN A 177 -9.49 10.64 15.22
CA ASN A 177 -10.80 10.05 14.97
C ASN A 177 -10.91 8.61 15.48
N VAL A 178 -9.82 7.85 15.52
CA VAL A 178 -9.83 6.47 15.99
C VAL A 178 -9.40 6.38 17.46
N LEU A 179 -8.27 7.00 17.82
CA LEU A 179 -7.68 6.86 19.15
C LEU A 179 -8.10 7.92 20.15
N GLN A 180 -8.81 8.97 19.73
CA GLN A 180 -9.24 10.09 20.58
C GLN A 180 -8.04 10.77 21.28
N ALA A 181 -6.90 10.83 20.60
CA ALA A 181 -5.70 11.53 21.03
C ALA A 181 -5.74 12.99 20.55
N LYS A 182 -4.94 13.85 21.18
CA LYS A 182 -4.77 15.25 20.78
C LYS A 182 -3.62 15.34 19.79
N VAL A 183 -3.80 16.06 18.70
CA VAL A 183 -2.73 16.28 17.71
C VAL A 183 -2.18 17.70 17.86
N ASN A 184 -0.86 17.83 17.98
CA ASN A 184 -0.18 19.09 17.82
C ASN A 184 0.65 19.07 16.53
N ASP A 185 0.39 20.02 15.65
CA ASP A 185 1.24 20.26 14.49
C ASP A 185 2.53 20.94 14.94
N ALA A 186 3.67 20.25 14.85
CA ALA A 186 4.97 20.92 14.88
C ALA A 186 5.97 20.25 13.94
N PHE A 187 6.71 21.08 13.22
CA PHE A 187 7.88 20.69 12.46
C PHE A 187 9.04 20.51 13.45
N LEU A 188 9.44 19.28 13.83
CA LEU A 188 10.80 18.90 14.31
C LEU A 188 10.89 17.43 14.82
N HIS A 189 12.09 16.84 14.71
CA HIS A 189 12.47 15.40 14.79
C HIS A 189 12.44 14.67 16.17
N VAL A 190 12.43 13.32 16.08
CA VAL A 190 12.92 12.24 17.01
C VAL A 190 11.86 11.37 17.75
N ILE A 191 11.74 10.08 17.39
CA ILE A 191 10.88 9.10 18.09
C ILE A 191 11.44 8.77 19.50
N GLN A 192 10.79 9.27 20.56
CA GLN A 192 10.89 8.73 21.93
C GLN A 192 9.58 9.00 22.69
N ARG A 193 9.06 7.99 23.40
CA ARG A 193 8.04 8.21 24.44
C ARG A 193 8.73 8.95 25.60
N LYS A 194 8.42 10.23 25.79
CA LYS A 194 8.87 10.95 26.99
C LYS A 194 7.92 10.61 28.15
N SER A 195 8.45 10.56 29.36
CA SER A 195 7.69 10.28 30.60
C SER A 195 6.56 11.28 30.92
N THR A 196 6.34 12.27 30.05
CA THR A 196 5.44 13.41 30.22
C THR A 196 4.09 13.28 29.48
N GLY A 197 3.69 12.08 29.05
CA GLY A 197 2.39 11.85 28.37
C GLY A 197 2.34 12.38 26.93
N LYS A 198 3.49 12.57 26.29
CA LYS A 198 3.62 13.01 24.90
C LYS A 198 4.23 11.89 24.03
N VAL A 199 3.61 11.64 22.88
CA VAL A 199 4.05 10.69 21.86
C VAL A 199 4.62 11.48 20.67
N LEU A 200 5.83 11.14 20.23
CA LEU A 200 6.48 11.76 19.07
C LEU A 200 6.67 10.73 17.96
N LEU A 201 6.07 10.97 16.80
CA LEU A 201 6.16 10.12 15.62
C LEU A 201 6.98 10.81 14.53
N SER A 202 8.06 10.16 14.09
CA SER A 202 8.86 10.57 12.94
C SER A 202 8.65 9.57 11.80
N LEU A 203 8.01 10.03 10.74
CA LEU A 203 7.82 9.27 9.51
C LEU A 203 8.99 9.64 8.59
N LYS A 204 9.87 8.69 8.28
CA LYS A 204 10.92 8.85 7.27
C LYS A 204 10.48 8.22 5.96
#